data_AF-A0A5B6WUV8-F1
#
_entry.id   AF-A0A5B6WUV8-F1
#
_cell.length_a   1.000
_cell.length_b   1.000
_cell.length_c   1.000
_cell.angle_alpha   90.00
_cell.angle_beta   90.00
_cell.angle_gamma   90.00
#
_symmetry.space_group_name_H-M   'P 1'
#
loop_
_entity.id
_entity.type
_entity.pdbx_description
1 polymer ?
#
loop_
_entity_poly.entity_id
_entity_poly.type
_entity_poly.pdbx_seq_one_letter_code
_entity_poly.pdbx_strand_id
1 'polypeptide(L)'
;MGAAPAYPLLLLFLTGISIWVVEAEVHYYDFVLAEKNFTRLCKTKSMLVVNGQFPGPTIYVHKGDTVFVNVHNHGDYGLTIHWHGVKQPRNPWSDGSAYITQCPIEPGHNFTYEVVFSEEEGTLWWHANSDWTRNTVHGAIVIYPPHGFSYPFPTPAGEQILILGTWFTYDVNKVIKEILRTGKDVPISDAYIINGQPGDFCACSKEMAYRWQVDYGKTYLIRLVNALMNEEFFFAIAGHDLIVVGIDGSYLKPFTTSYVMLSNGQTMDVLVKTNQSPGRYYMAGRQYYTDNLFFTGYDKTNASAILEYRGKYDRLSSPFFPETLPSYTDYDSATRFRKRLKSLASKEHPIDVPRNVTTQMYITASMDKIVHNFSAYMDYTLLSSLNNISWVNPSTDVLQAYYR
;
A
#
# COMPACT_ATOMS: atom_id res chain seq x y z
N MET A 1 -48.93 37.19 -62.24
CA MET A 1 -49.64 36.54 -61.11
C MET A 1 -48.68 35.53 -60.50
N GLY A 2 -48.59 35.50 -59.16
CA GLY A 2 -47.36 35.31 -58.40
C GLY A 2 -46.69 33.94 -58.46
N ALA A 3 -45.36 33.95 -58.52
CA ALA A 3 -44.49 32.81 -58.30
C ALA A 3 -44.34 32.56 -56.78
N ALA A 4 -44.61 31.33 -56.34
CA ALA A 4 -44.45 30.90 -54.95
C ALA A 4 -42.96 30.62 -54.64
N PRO A 5 -42.45 30.97 -53.44
CA PRO A 5 -41.09 30.63 -53.07
C PRO A 5 -41.02 29.19 -52.55
N ALA A 6 -40.08 28.41 -53.09
CA ALA A 6 -39.72 27.10 -52.58
C ALA A 6 -38.75 27.28 -51.39
N TYR A 7 -39.13 26.80 -50.21
CA TYR A 7 -38.24 26.74 -49.05
C TYR A 7 -37.38 25.46 -49.12
N PRO A 8 -36.04 25.53 -48.93
CA PRO A 8 -35.22 24.33 -48.84
C PRO A 8 -35.42 23.67 -47.48
N LEU A 9 -35.78 22.39 -47.49
CA LEU A 9 -35.88 21.53 -46.32
C LEU A 9 -34.46 21.25 -45.79
N LEU A 10 -34.07 21.88 -44.68
CA LEU A 10 -32.82 21.62 -43.99
C LEU A 10 -32.94 20.27 -43.25
N LEU A 11 -32.43 19.19 -43.84
CA LEU A 11 -32.28 17.89 -43.17
C LEU A 11 -31.18 18.01 -42.10
N LEU A 12 -31.58 18.19 -40.84
CA LEU A 12 -30.70 18.02 -39.68
C LEU A 12 -30.34 16.53 -39.56
N PHE A 13 -29.12 16.17 -39.94
CA PHE A 13 -28.50 14.92 -39.51
C PHE A 13 -28.21 15.03 -38.01
N LEU A 14 -29.08 14.44 -37.19
CA LEU A 14 -28.78 14.13 -35.79
C LEU A 14 -27.69 13.05 -35.79
N THR A 15 -26.42 13.47 -35.76
CA THR A 15 -25.32 12.59 -35.38
C THR A 15 -25.57 12.16 -33.94
N GLY A 16 -25.99 10.91 -33.75
CA GLY A 16 -26.16 10.32 -32.43
C GLY A 16 -24.83 10.40 -31.68
N ILE A 17 -24.78 11.28 -30.68
CA ILE A 17 -23.72 11.27 -29.69
C ILE A 17 -24.01 10.02 -28.87
N SER A 18 -23.25 8.95 -29.12
CA SER A 18 -23.19 7.80 -28.22
C SER A 18 -22.61 8.29 -26.91
N ILE A 19 -23.48 8.67 -25.97
CA ILE A 19 -23.09 8.92 -24.60
C ILE A 19 -22.75 7.54 -24.04
N TRP A 20 -21.47 7.23 -23.99
CA TRP A 20 -20.97 6.12 -23.19
C TRP A 20 -21.20 6.53 -21.74
N VAL A 21 -22.29 6.07 -21.15
CA VAL A 21 -22.53 6.20 -19.72
C VAL A 21 -21.49 5.30 -19.05
N VAL A 22 -20.49 5.91 -18.43
CA VAL A 22 -19.65 5.20 -17.46
C VAL A 22 -20.53 5.01 -16.24
N GLU A 23 -21.01 3.79 -16.05
CA GLU A 23 -21.83 3.41 -14.91
C GLU A 23 -20.90 3.26 -13.71
N ALA A 24 -20.89 4.27 -12.84
CA ALA A 24 -20.22 4.19 -11.54
C ALA A 24 -21.13 3.40 -10.58
N GLU A 25 -20.60 2.33 -9.99
CA GLU A 25 -21.33 1.50 -9.06
C GLU A 25 -21.14 1.96 -7.61
N VAL A 26 -22.09 1.60 -6.75
CA VAL A 26 -22.01 1.83 -5.30
C VAL A 26 -21.85 0.49 -4.59
N HIS A 27 -20.77 0.35 -3.83
CA HIS A 27 -20.47 -0.86 -3.07
C HIS A 27 -20.59 -0.63 -1.57
N TYR A 28 -20.89 -1.69 -0.82
CA TYR A 28 -21.04 -1.65 0.63
C TYR A 28 -20.18 -2.73 1.28
N TYR A 29 -19.41 -2.34 2.30
CA TYR A 29 -18.60 -3.25 3.12
C TYR A 29 -18.86 -3.00 4.60
N ASP A 30 -18.87 -4.08 5.38
CA ASP A 30 -18.81 -4.02 6.84
C ASP A 30 -17.42 -4.45 7.30
N PHE A 31 -16.73 -3.56 8.01
CA PHE A 31 -15.45 -3.82 8.64
C PHE A 31 -15.69 -3.97 10.14
N VAL A 32 -15.73 -5.20 10.62
CA VAL A 32 -15.86 -5.52 12.05
C VAL A 32 -14.46 -5.73 12.63
N LEU A 33 -14.01 -4.79 13.45
CA LEU A 33 -12.72 -4.87 14.12
C LEU A 33 -12.87 -5.60 15.44
N ALA A 34 -12.14 -6.71 15.58
CA ALA A 34 -12.14 -7.51 16.80
C ALA A 34 -10.76 -8.14 17.01
N GLU A 35 -10.46 -8.42 18.27
CA GLU A 35 -9.26 -9.15 18.64
C GLU A 35 -9.32 -10.62 18.17
N LYS A 36 -8.20 -11.10 17.63
CA LYS A 36 -8.05 -12.51 17.26
C LYS A 36 -6.62 -12.98 17.47
N ASN A 37 -6.48 -14.24 17.87
CA ASN A 37 -5.19 -14.87 18.07
C ASN A 37 -4.54 -15.27 16.75
N PHE A 38 -3.27 -14.90 16.58
CA PHE A 38 -2.42 -15.34 15.48
C PHE A 38 -1.08 -15.85 16.02
N THR A 39 -0.57 -16.92 15.42
CA THR A 39 0.71 -17.53 15.79
C THR A 39 1.70 -17.38 14.66
N ARG A 40 2.86 -16.77 14.93
CA ARG A 40 4.04 -16.74 14.04
C ARG A 40 5.29 -16.82 14.90
N LEU A 41 6.40 -17.29 14.34
CA LEU A 41 7.67 -17.39 15.07
C LEU A 41 7.52 -18.15 16.41
N CYS A 42 6.69 -19.19 16.41
CA CYS A 42 6.34 -20.02 17.58
C CYS A 42 5.64 -19.27 18.74
N LYS A 43 5.20 -18.02 18.54
CA LYS A 43 4.54 -17.20 19.56
C LYS A 43 3.15 -16.79 19.11
N THR A 44 2.19 -16.95 20.01
CA THR A 44 0.80 -16.53 19.82
C THR A 44 0.59 -15.18 20.49
N LYS A 45 -0.02 -14.24 19.77
CA LYS A 45 -0.51 -12.99 20.34
C LYS A 45 -1.94 -12.73 19.87
N SER A 46 -2.72 -12.04 20.72
CA SER A 46 -3.97 -11.43 20.29
C SER A 46 -3.66 -10.10 19.61
N MET A 47 -4.36 -9.80 18.53
CA MET A 47 -4.22 -8.53 17.82
C MET A 47 -5.53 -8.12 17.16
N LEU A 48 -5.75 -6.82 17.04
CA LEU A 48 -6.92 -6.26 16.38
C LEU A 48 -6.84 -6.47 14.87
N VAL A 49 -7.90 -7.03 14.27
CA VAL A 49 -7.98 -7.33 12.84
C VAL A 49 -9.37 -7.04 12.30
N VAL A 50 -9.48 -6.83 10.99
CA VAL A 50 -10.78 -6.63 10.31
C VAL A 50 -11.34 -7.99 9.90
N ASN A 51 -12.59 -8.27 10.28
CA ASN A 51 -13.34 -9.47 9.90
C ASN A 51 -12.59 -10.78 10.21
N GLY A 52 -11.75 -10.77 11.25
CA GLY A 52 -10.94 -11.92 11.66
C GLY A 52 -9.81 -12.29 10.67
N GLN A 53 -9.43 -11.40 9.77
CA GLN A 53 -8.44 -11.63 8.72
C GLN A 53 -7.18 -10.80 8.92
N PHE A 54 -6.01 -11.39 8.65
CA PHE A 54 -4.73 -10.70 8.61
C PHE A 54 -3.87 -11.21 7.43
N PRO A 55 -3.53 -10.36 6.45
CA PRO A 55 -4.06 -9.01 6.23
C PRO A 55 -5.59 -8.99 6.11
N GLY A 56 -6.20 -7.82 6.26
CA GLY A 56 -7.65 -7.63 6.16
C GLY A 56 -8.20 -7.85 4.75
N PRO A 57 -9.54 -7.79 4.60
CA PRO A 57 -10.20 -8.01 3.30
C PRO A 57 -9.76 -6.98 2.25
N THR A 58 -9.75 -7.41 0.98
CA THR A 58 -9.50 -6.51 -0.15
C THR A 58 -10.79 -5.84 -0.58
N ILE A 59 -10.71 -4.54 -0.89
CA ILE A 59 -11.79 -3.81 -1.57
C ILE A 59 -11.55 -3.89 -3.07
N TYR A 60 -12.56 -4.29 -3.83
CA TYR A 60 -12.51 -4.39 -5.29
C TYR A 60 -13.53 -3.42 -5.87
N VAL A 61 -13.07 -2.54 -6.74
CA VAL A 61 -13.88 -1.50 -7.37
C VAL A 61 -13.42 -1.27 -8.80
N HIS A 62 -14.26 -0.61 -9.59
CA HIS A 62 -13.86 0.03 -10.84
C HIS A 62 -13.59 1.52 -10.62
N LYS A 63 -12.75 2.10 -11.49
CA LYS A 63 -12.53 3.55 -11.49
C LYS A 63 -13.85 4.30 -11.64
N GLY A 64 -14.11 5.23 -10.72
CA GLY A 64 -15.33 6.04 -10.68
C GLY A 64 -16.35 5.57 -9.64
N ASP A 65 -16.19 4.36 -9.10
CA ASP A 65 -17.10 3.80 -8.10
C ASP A 65 -17.08 4.57 -6.77
N THR A 66 -18.13 4.40 -5.99
CA THR A 66 -18.19 4.85 -4.60
C THR A 66 -18.36 3.66 -3.67
N VAL A 67 -17.64 3.66 -2.55
CA VAL A 67 -17.74 2.60 -1.55
C VAL A 67 -18.16 3.18 -0.22
N PHE A 68 -19.19 2.60 0.38
CA PHE A 68 -19.52 2.85 1.78
C PHE A 68 -18.93 1.73 2.64
N VAL A 69 -18.05 2.09 3.58
CA VAL A 69 -17.49 1.13 4.54
C VAL A 69 -17.95 1.48 5.95
N ASN A 70 -18.80 0.64 6.51
CA ASN A 70 -19.22 0.77 7.91
C ASN A 70 -18.22 0.05 8.82
N VAL A 71 -17.51 0.84 9.60
CA VAL A 71 -16.44 0.37 10.49
C VAL A 71 -17.01 0.24 11.89
N HIS A 72 -17.09 -0.99 12.41
CA HIS A 72 -17.55 -1.31 13.75
C HIS A 72 -16.35 -1.60 14.65
N ASN A 73 -16.10 -0.77 15.65
CA ASN A 73 -14.99 -0.98 16.58
C ASN A 73 -15.43 -1.86 17.76
N HIS A 74 -15.16 -3.16 17.71
CA HIS A 74 -15.28 -4.08 18.85
C HIS A 74 -13.92 -4.36 19.53
N GLY A 75 -12.91 -3.51 19.29
CA GLY A 75 -11.64 -3.51 20.01
C GLY A 75 -11.73 -2.81 21.37
N ASP A 76 -10.58 -2.57 21.99
CA ASP A 76 -10.42 -2.00 23.33
C ASP A 76 -9.86 -0.56 23.34
N TYR A 77 -9.56 0.02 22.18
CA TYR A 77 -9.11 1.41 22.01
C TYR A 77 -9.72 2.08 20.77
N GLY A 78 -9.78 3.41 20.78
CA GLY A 78 -10.28 4.21 19.67
C GLY A 78 -9.32 4.19 18.46
N LEU A 79 -9.85 4.10 17.25
CA LEU A 79 -9.06 4.10 16.02
C LEU A 79 -9.79 4.76 14.84
N THR A 80 -9.08 4.99 13.75
CA THR A 80 -9.65 5.46 12.48
C THR A 80 -9.13 4.61 11.31
N ILE A 81 -9.83 4.60 10.17
CA ILE A 81 -9.40 3.90 8.94
C ILE A 81 -9.18 4.93 7.83
N HIS A 82 -8.03 4.84 7.15
CA HIS A 82 -7.66 5.68 6.01
C HIS A 82 -7.57 4.87 4.71
N TRP A 83 -7.96 5.52 3.62
CA TRP A 83 -8.02 4.96 2.25
C TRP A 83 -6.83 5.49 1.45
N HIS A 84 -5.66 4.90 1.70
CA HIS A 84 -4.39 5.41 1.22
C HIS A 84 -4.35 5.57 -0.30
N GLY A 85 -4.09 6.80 -0.75
CA GLY A 85 -4.00 7.17 -2.16
C GLY A 85 -5.33 7.52 -2.82
N VAL A 86 -6.47 7.34 -2.15
CA VAL A 86 -7.77 7.82 -2.65
C VAL A 86 -7.87 9.33 -2.42
N LYS A 87 -8.10 10.10 -3.48
CA LYS A 87 -8.07 11.58 -3.46
C LYS A 87 -9.19 12.21 -2.64
N GLN A 88 -10.29 11.50 -2.41
CA GLN A 88 -11.47 11.97 -1.66
C GLN A 88 -11.90 13.40 -2.06
N PRO A 89 -12.26 13.64 -3.34
CA PRO A 89 -12.53 14.98 -3.84
C PRO A 89 -13.66 15.66 -3.07
N ARG A 90 -13.31 16.73 -2.34
CA ARG A 90 -14.21 17.50 -1.45
C ARG A 90 -14.76 16.70 -0.26
N ASN A 91 -14.17 15.56 0.08
CA ASN A 91 -14.65 14.66 1.12
C ASN A 91 -13.59 14.33 2.19
N PRO A 92 -12.99 15.33 2.87
CA PRO A 92 -12.01 15.06 3.91
C PRO A 92 -12.62 14.34 5.14
N TRP A 93 -13.94 14.42 5.33
CA TRP A 93 -14.67 13.78 6.43
C TRP A 93 -14.51 12.26 6.47
N SER A 94 -14.28 11.64 5.32
CA SER A 94 -14.04 10.19 5.20
C SER A 94 -12.58 9.85 4.87
N ASP A 95 -11.64 10.79 5.09
CA ASP A 95 -10.21 10.52 4.90
C ASP A 95 -9.65 9.63 6.02
N GLY A 96 -10.07 9.84 7.27
CA GLY A 96 -9.70 8.96 8.38
C GLY A 96 -8.39 9.24 9.09
N SER A 97 -7.74 10.38 8.86
CA SER A 97 -6.55 10.78 9.63
C SER A 97 -6.92 11.26 11.04
N ALA A 98 -6.56 10.48 12.08
CA ALA A 98 -6.91 10.78 13.46
C ALA A 98 -6.38 12.16 13.91
N TYR A 99 -7.25 12.96 14.54
CA TYR A 99 -6.99 14.35 14.97
C TYR A 99 -6.71 15.36 13.85
N ILE A 100 -6.77 14.93 12.58
CA ILE A 100 -6.69 15.81 11.42
C ILE A 100 -8.08 15.98 10.83
N THR A 101 -8.74 14.90 10.43
CA THR A 101 -10.07 14.94 9.78
C THR A 101 -11.19 14.41 10.64
N GLN A 102 -10.87 13.66 11.70
CA GLN A 102 -11.85 13.17 12.65
C GLN A 102 -11.21 12.80 13.99
N CYS A 103 -12.04 12.76 15.04
CA CYS A 103 -11.73 12.01 16.26
C CYS A 103 -11.78 10.48 16.03
N PRO A 104 -11.08 9.68 16.85
CA PRO A 104 -11.15 8.22 16.79
C PRO A 104 -12.56 7.64 16.98
N ILE A 105 -12.84 6.52 16.33
CA ILE A 105 -14.03 5.69 16.55
C ILE A 105 -13.81 4.90 17.85
N GLU A 106 -14.48 5.31 18.92
CA GLU A 106 -14.31 4.68 20.25
C GLU A 106 -14.82 3.22 20.29
N PRO A 107 -14.34 2.39 21.24
CA PRO A 107 -14.86 1.05 21.46
C PRO A 107 -16.38 1.01 21.60
N GLY A 108 -17.03 0.07 20.91
CA GLY A 108 -18.48 -0.09 20.89
C GLY A 108 -19.22 0.88 19.96
N HIS A 109 -18.52 1.79 19.30
CA HIS A 109 -19.09 2.70 18.30
C HIS A 109 -18.76 2.27 16.86
N ASN A 110 -19.43 2.92 15.90
CA ASN A 110 -19.18 2.74 14.49
C ASN A 110 -19.12 4.09 13.75
N PHE A 111 -18.56 4.04 12.55
CA PHE A 111 -18.55 5.16 11.61
C PHE A 111 -18.61 4.62 10.19
N THR A 112 -19.43 5.23 9.34
CA THR A 112 -19.52 4.88 7.93
C THR A 112 -18.71 5.87 7.11
N TYR A 113 -17.67 5.36 6.44
CA TYR A 113 -16.86 6.11 5.48
C TYR A 113 -17.52 6.07 4.11
N GLU A 114 -17.59 7.22 3.45
CA GLU A 114 -17.86 7.33 2.01
C GLU A 114 -16.52 7.47 1.28
N VAL A 115 -16.17 6.51 0.44
CA VAL A 115 -14.90 6.45 -0.28
C VAL A 115 -15.16 6.66 -1.76
N VAL A 116 -14.79 7.82 -2.27
CA VAL A 116 -15.08 8.23 -3.65
C VAL A 116 -13.85 7.99 -4.52
N PHE A 117 -13.90 6.98 -5.38
CA PHE A 117 -12.84 6.70 -6.36
C PHE A 117 -13.04 7.59 -7.58
N SER A 118 -11.97 8.26 -8.01
CA SER A 118 -12.01 9.32 -8.99
C SER A 118 -11.09 9.02 -10.16
N GLU A 119 -9.82 9.42 -10.06
CA GLU A 119 -8.83 9.29 -11.13
C GLU A 119 -7.99 8.02 -11.00
N GLU A 120 -7.98 7.42 -9.82
CA GLU A 120 -7.17 6.26 -9.45
C GLU A 120 -7.55 5.03 -10.27
N GLU A 121 -6.54 4.27 -10.73
CA GLU A 121 -6.69 3.01 -11.46
C GLU A 121 -5.42 2.17 -11.25
N GLY A 122 -5.56 0.95 -10.72
CA GLY A 122 -4.43 0.11 -10.31
C GLY A 122 -4.58 -0.38 -8.87
N THR A 123 -3.49 -0.41 -8.12
CA THR A 123 -3.48 -0.88 -6.73
C THR A 123 -3.33 0.28 -5.75
N LEU A 124 -4.15 0.28 -4.71
CA LEU A 124 -4.03 1.10 -3.51
C LEU A 124 -4.17 0.19 -2.27
N TRP A 125 -4.30 0.77 -1.08
CA TRP A 125 -4.50 0.02 0.15
C TRP A 125 -5.23 0.86 1.19
N TRP A 126 -5.83 0.21 2.17
CA TRP A 126 -6.44 0.85 3.33
C TRP A 126 -5.71 0.41 4.59
N HIS A 127 -5.70 1.26 5.61
CA HIS A 127 -5.08 0.94 6.89
C HIS A 127 -5.64 1.77 8.03
N ALA A 128 -5.48 1.31 9.27
CA ALA A 128 -5.75 2.16 10.42
C ALA A 128 -4.83 3.40 10.41
N ASN A 129 -5.34 4.57 10.77
CA ASN A 129 -4.53 5.81 10.79
C ASN A 129 -4.53 6.45 12.19
N SER A 130 -4.21 5.59 13.16
CA SER A 130 -4.12 5.88 14.59
C SER A 130 -3.04 4.99 15.23
N ASP A 131 -2.05 5.62 15.87
CA ASP A 131 -0.87 4.97 16.46
C ASP A 131 -0.19 4.00 15.47
N TRP A 132 0.19 2.80 15.94
CA TRP A 132 0.80 1.74 15.13
C TRP A 132 -0.20 0.62 14.80
N THR A 133 -1.49 0.91 14.91
CA THR A 133 -2.59 -0.06 14.68
C THR A 133 -2.58 -0.62 13.26
N ARG A 134 -2.07 0.14 12.28
CA ARG A 134 -1.90 -0.35 10.90
C ARG A 134 -0.99 -1.57 10.79
N ASN A 135 -0.18 -1.90 11.80
CA ASN A 135 0.60 -3.12 11.81
C ASN A 135 -0.27 -4.38 11.61
N THR A 136 -1.53 -4.36 12.06
CA THR A 136 -2.46 -5.51 11.92
C THR A 136 -3.79 -5.15 11.26
N VAL A 137 -4.14 -3.87 11.21
CA VAL A 137 -5.36 -3.36 10.57
C VAL A 137 -4.99 -2.69 9.26
N HIS A 138 -4.89 -3.49 8.20
CA HIS A 138 -4.64 -3.03 6.83
C HIS A 138 -5.11 -4.06 5.81
N GLY A 139 -5.34 -3.64 4.57
CA GLY A 139 -5.68 -4.51 3.45
C GLY A 139 -5.55 -3.80 2.11
N ALA A 140 -5.64 -4.53 1.02
CA ALA A 140 -5.48 -3.95 -0.32
C ALA A 140 -6.76 -3.29 -0.83
N ILE A 141 -6.59 -2.38 -1.79
CA ILE A 141 -7.66 -1.85 -2.64
C ILE A 141 -7.24 -2.11 -4.09
N VAL A 142 -8.11 -2.74 -4.86
CA VAL A 142 -7.90 -2.98 -6.29
C VAL A 142 -8.91 -2.17 -7.08
N ILE A 143 -8.43 -1.28 -7.92
CA ILE A 143 -9.23 -0.42 -8.78
C ILE A 143 -9.01 -0.82 -10.22
N TYR A 144 -10.02 -1.49 -10.79
CA TYR A 144 -10.02 -1.92 -12.18
C TYR A 144 -10.29 -0.76 -13.15
N PRO A 145 -9.88 -0.89 -14.43
CA PRO A 145 -10.30 0.04 -15.47
C PRO A 145 -11.83 0.18 -15.49
N PRO A 146 -12.39 1.33 -15.92
CA PRO A 146 -13.84 1.49 -16.05
C PRO A 146 -14.46 0.37 -16.91
N HIS A 147 -15.73 0.03 -16.67
CA HIS A 147 -16.42 -0.99 -17.46
C HIS A 147 -16.31 -0.71 -18.97
N GLY A 148 -15.92 -1.72 -19.74
CA GLY A 148 -15.70 -1.61 -21.19
C GLY A 148 -14.32 -1.10 -21.61
N PHE A 149 -13.46 -0.70 -20.67
CA PHE A 149 -12.07 -0.32 -20.93
C PHE A 149 -11.11 -1.45 -20.52
N SER A 150 -9.94 -1.48 -21.15
CA SER A 150 -8.87 -2.44 -20.86
C SER A 150 -7.66 -1.74 -20.26
N TYR A 151 -6.81 -2.52 -19.59
CA TYR A 151 -5.47 -2.09 -19.22
C TYR A 151 -4.69 -1.53 -20.44
N PRO A 152 -3.73 -0.61 -20.24
CA PRO A 152 -2.82 -0.14 -21.29
C PRO A 152 -1.72 -1.17 -21.64
N PHE A 153 -1.83 -2.38 -21.11
CA PHE A 153 -0.98 -3.54 -21.37
C PHE A 153 -1.87 -4.77 -21.59
N PRO A 154 -1.36 -5.85 -22.22
CA PRO A 154 -2.16 -7.06 -22.45
C PRO A 154 -2.76 -7.62 -21.17
N THR A 155 -4.04 -8.01 -21.22
CA THR A 155 -4.76 -8.56 -20.06
C THR A 155 -3.98 -9.73 -19.46
N PRO A 156 -3.63 -9.67 -18.17
CA PRO A 156 -2.91 -10.75 -17.50
C PRO A 156 -3.78 -12.00 -17.39
N ALA A 157 -3.16 -13.18 -17.33
CA ALA A 157 -3.83 -14.46 -17.14
C ALA A 157 -4.44 -14.63 -15.74
N GLY A 158 -3.99 -13.80 -14.79
CA GLY A 158 -4.48 -13.74 -13.43
C GLY A 158 -3.71 -12.68 -12.64
N GLU A 159 -4.21 -12.37 -11.47
CA GLU A 159 -3.64 -11.34 -10.59
C GLU A 159 -3.32 -11.94 -9.22
N GLN A 160 -2.29 -11.41 -8.57
CA GLN A 160 -1.90 -11.81 -7.23
C GLN A 160 -1.55 -10.59 -6.39
N ILE A 161 -2.23 -10.43 -5.26
CA ILE A 161 -1.92 -9.39 -4.28
C ILE A 161 -0.85 -9.92 -3.32
N LEU A 162 0.22 -9.16 -3.13
CA LEU A 162 1.25 -9.42 -2.12
C LEU A 162 1.41 -8.19 -1.23
N ILE A 163 0.95 -8.32 0.01
CA ILE A 163 1.08 -7.28 1.03
C ILE A 163 2.34 -7.58 1.85
N LEU A 164 3.30 -6.67 1.79
CA LEU A 164 4.51 -6.68 2.59
C LEU A 164 4.20 -6.02 3.93
N GLY A 165 4.63 -6.64 5.03
CA GLY A 165 4.39 -6.10 6.38
C GLY A 165 5.49 -6.50 7.35
N THR A 166 5.40 -5.98 8.58
CA THR A 166 6.26 -6.36 9.70
C THR A 166 5.49 -7.23 10.69
N TRP A 167 6.23 -8.05 11.42
CA TRP A 167 5.71 -8.84 12.51
C TRP A 167 6.47 -8.53 13.79
N PHE A 168 5.71 -8.24 14.84
CA PHE A 168 6.19 -8.14 16.22
C PHE A 168 5.62 -9.31 17.00
N THR A 169 6.41 -9.97 17.83
CA THR A 169 5.97 -11.08 18.69
C THR A 169 5.20 -10.62 19.93
N TYR A 170 5.09 -9.30 20.11
CA TYR A 170 4.39 -8.61 21.18
C TYR A 170 3.35 -7.63 20.62
N ASP A 171 2.62 -7.01 21.55
CA ASP A 171 1.68 -5.93 21.27
C ASP A 171 2.45 -4.62 21.05
N VAL A 172 2.52 -4.19 19.79
CA VAL A 172 3.32 -3.03 19.38
C VAL A 172 2.71 -1.71 19.88
N ASN A 173 1.38 -1.62 20.00
CA ASN A 173 0.73 -0.41 20.47
C ASN A 173 1.04 -0.14 21.95
N LYS A 174 1.15 -1.19 22.79
CA LYS A 174 1.62 -1.04 24.18
C LYS A 174 3.04 -0.49 24.26
N VAL A 175 3.94 -0.98 23.40
CA VAL A 175 5.33 -0.51 23.34
C VAL A 175 5.41 0.94 22.85
N ILE A 176 4.63 1.29 21.82
CA ILE A 176 4.57 2.66 21.30
C ILE A 176 4.03 3.64 22.35
N LYS A 177 3.03 3.25 23.13
CA LYS A 177 2.53 4.07 24.24
C LYS A 177 3.61 4.36 25.29
N GLU A 178 4.46 3.39 25.60
CA GLU A 178 5.62 3.61 26.49
C GLU A 178 6.69 4.49 25.85
N ILE A 179 6.94 4.32 24.56
CA ILE A 179 7.91 5.13 23.81
C ILE A 179 7.47 6.60 23.74
N LEU A 180 6.19 6.87 23.50
CA LEU A 180 5.66 8.23 23.52
C LEU A 180 5.80 8.89 24.90
N ARG A 181 5.81 8.10 25.99
CA ARG A 181 6.07 8.59 27.35
C ARG A 181 7.55 8.86 27.63
N THR A 182 8.44 8.04 27.06
CA THR A 182 9.88 8.05 27.37
C THR A 182 10.72 8.80 26.33
N GLY A 183 10.16 9.07 25.16
CA GLY A 183 10.86 9.73 24.06
C GLY A 183 11.95 8.88 23.41
N LYS A 184 11.84 7.55 23.44
CA LYS A 184 12.87 6.64 22.93
C LYS A 184 12.61 6.22 21.49
N ASP A 185 13.55 5.46 20.95
CA ASP A 185 13.45 4.97 19.58
C ASP A 185 12.37 3.89 19.45
N VAL A 186 11.89 3.70 18.23
CA VAL A 186 10.81 2.77 17.90
C VAL A 186 11.29 1.31 17.91
N PRO A 187 10.41 0.34 18.18
CA PRO A 187 10.80 -1.05 18.22
C PRO A 187 11.22 -1.57 16.84
N ILE A 188 12.19 -2.49 16.84
CA ILE A 188 12.58 -3.27 15.67
C ILE A 188 11.64 -4.48 15.56
N SER A 189 11.21 -4.80 14.34
CA SER A 189 10.39 -5.97 14.06
C SER A 189 11.15 -7.28 14.29
N ASP A 190 10.41 -8.35 14.60
CA ASP A 190 10.98 -9.69 14.76
C ASP A 190 11.12 -10.43 13.41
N ALA A 191 10.30 -10.06 12.43
CA ALA A 191 10.40 -10.54 11.05
C ALA A 191 9.62 -9.65 10.08
N TYR A 192 10.06 -9.63 8.82
CA TYR A 192 9.22 -9.22 7.70
C TYR A 192 8.31 -10.34 7.21
N ILE A 193 7.15 -9.99 6.67
CA ILE A 193 6.12 -10.94 6.22
C ILE A 193 5.58 -10.58 4.84
N ILE A 194 5.17 -11.60 4.07
CA ILE A 194 4.41 -11.47 2.83
C ILE A 194 3.05 -12.14 3.06
N ASN A 195 1.96 -11.40 2.83
CA ASN A 195 0.58 -11.86 3.06
C ASN A 195 0.39 -12.48 4.46
N GLY A 196 0.96 -11.83 5.48
CA GLY A 196 0.82 -12.28 6.86
C GLY A 196 1.76 -13.43 7.25
N GLN A 197 2.68 -13.87 6.40
CA GLN A 197 3.57 -15.02 6.65
C GLN A 197 5.06 -14.65 6.53
N PRO A 198 5.93 -15.00 7.50
CA PRO A 198 7.37 -14.73 7.40
C PRO A 198 8.08 -15.47 6.26
N GLY A 199 7.67 -16.72 6.00
CA GLY A 199 8.27 -17.57 4.98
C GLY A 199 9.31 -18.55 5.53
N ASP A 200 10.10 -19.13 4.63
CA ASP A 200 10.97 -20.28 4.88
C ASP A 200 12.21 -19.97 5.74
N PHE A 201 12.56 -18.69 5.91
CA PHE A 201 13.81 -18.26 6.58
C PHE A 201 13.65 -17.97 8.07
N CYS A 202 12.43 -18.07 8.59
CA CYS A 202 12.12 -17.81 9.99
C CYS A 202 11.69 -19.09 10.72
N ALA A 203 11.95 -19.13 12.03
CA ALA A 203 11.52 -20.25 12.88
C ALA A 203 9.98 -20.44 12.83
N CYS A 204 9.53 -21.69 12.90
CA CYS A 204 8.10 -22.06 12.89
C CYS A 204 7.28 -21.43 11.74
N SER A 205 7.88 -21.18 10.57
CA SER A 205 7.22 -20.44 9.48
C SER A 205 7.22 -21.16 8.12
N LYS A 206 8.11 -22.14 7.92
CA LYS A 206 8.28 -22.85 6.64
C LYS A 206 7.01 -23.56 6.11
N GLU A 207 6.24 -24.18 6.99
CA GLU A 207 5.00 -24.87 6.59
C GLU A 207 3.88 -23.90 6.22
N MET A 208 3.94 -22.67 6.74
CA MET A 208 2.94 -21.62 6.52
C MET A 208 3.34 -20.63 5.42
N ALA A 209 4.49 -20.83 4.77
CA ALA A 209 4.97 -19.95 3.71
C ALA A 209 3.94 -19.86 2.58
N TYR A 210 3.64 -18.62 2.17
CA TYR A 210 2.66 -18.36 1.12
C TYR A 210 3.11 -18.96 -0.22
N ARG A 211 2.23 -19.71 -0.89
CA ARG A 211 2.49 -20.39 -2.17
C ARG A 211 1.51 -19.93 -3.23
N TRP A 212 2.04 -19.41 -4.33
CA TRP A 212 1.25 -18.97 -5.48
C TRP A 212 1.49 -19.89 -6.67
N GLN A 213 0.41 -20.50 -7.18
CA GLN A 213 0.47 -21.45 -8.30
C GLN A 213 0.33 -20.74 -9.64
N VAL A 214 1.23 -21.01 -10.57
CA VAL A 214 1.24 -20.39 -11.90
C VAL A 214 1.37 -21.40 -13.04
N ASP A 215 0.84 -21.08 -14.21
CA ASP A 215 0.97 -21.87 -15.42
C ASP A 215 2.15 -21.39 -16.26
N TYR A 216 2.87 -22.32 -16.89
CA TYR A 216 3.98 -21.99 -17.78
C TYR A 216 3.52 -21.16 -19.00
N GLY A 217 4.33 -20.17 -19.37
CA GLY A 217 4.14 -19.33 -20.56
C GLY A 217 3.08 -18.25 -20.42
N LYS A 218 2.50 -18.05 -19.24
CA LYS A 218 1.52 -17.00 -18.95
C LYS A 218 2.19 -15.73 -18.44
N THR A 219 1.43 -14.64 -18.42
CA THR A 219 1.82 -13.39 -17.77
C THR A 219 0.81 -13.10 -16.68
N TYR A 220 1.28 -12.84 -15.47
CA TYR A 220 0.45 -12.51 -14.32
C TYR A 220 0.74 -11.11 -13.83
N LEU A 221 -0.26 -10.45 -13.23
CA LEU A 221 -0.08 -9.16 -12.58
C LEU A 221 0.08 -9.35 -11.07
N ILE A 222 1.20 -8.91 -10.53
CA ILE A 222 1.42 -8.84 -9.08
C ILE A 222 1.12 -7.42 -8.62
N ARG A 223 0.25 -7.32 -7.62
CA ARG A 223 -0.13 -6.09 -6.95
C ARG A 223 0.59 -6.02 -5.60
N LEU A 224 1.74 -5.36 -5.60
CA LEU A 224 2.57 -5.18 -4.40
C LEU A 224 2.02 -4.04 -3.57
N VAL A 225 1.91 -4.24 -2.26
CA VAL A 225 1.58 -3.20 -1.27
C VAL A 225 2.67 -3.18 -0.21
N ASN A 226 3.35 -2.06 -0.03
CA ASN A 226 4.26 -1.90 1.11
C ASN A 226 3.52 -1.34 2.34
N ALA A 227 3.04 -2.26 3.19
CA ALA A 227 2.39 -1.96 4.47
C ALA A 227 3.36 -2.09 5.67
N LEU A 228 4.68 -2.10 5.45
CA LEU A 228 5.71 -2.09 6.49
C LEU A 228 5.61 -0.83 7.38
N MET A 229 6.19 -0.86 8.58
CA MET A 229 5.99 0.21 9.57
C MET A 229 6.90 1.43 9.33
N ASN A 230 8.20 1.21 9.11
CA ASN A 230 9.19 2.26 8.88
C ASN A 230 10.27 1.89 7.83
N GLU A 231 10.08 0.81 7.07
CA GLU A 231 11.12 0.23 6.23
C GLU A 231 10.88 0.28 4.70
N GLU A 232 11.79 0.91 3.97
CA GLU A 232 11.85 0.73 2.52
C GLU A 232 12.30 -0.69 2.17
N PHE A 233 11.75 -1.26 1.10
CA PHE A 233 11.89 -2.70 0.84
C PHE A 233 12.28 -2.99 -0.60
N PHE A 234 13.30 -3.83 -0.77
CA PHE A 234 13.56 -4.48 -2.03
C PHE A 234 12.73 -5.75 -2.15
N PHE A 235 12.25 -6.05 -3.36
CA PHE A 235 11.54 -7.29 -3.68
C PHE A 235 12.01 -7.83 -5.03
N ALA A 236 12.19 -9.14 -5.13
CA ALA A 236 12.58 -9.84 -6.34
C ALA A 236 11.98 -11.25 -6.40
N ILE A 237 11.90 -11.80 -7.62
CA ILE A 237 11.45 -13.18 -7.86
C ILE A 237 12.57 -13.94 -8.55
N ALA A 238 12.97 -15.07 -7.98
CA ALA A 238 14.09 -15.84 -8.51
C ALA A 238 13.87 -16.21 -9.97
N GLY A 239 14.83 -15.89 -10.84
CA GLY A 239 14.80 -16.21 -12.27
C GLY A 239 13.75 -15.46 -13.09
N HIS A 240 12.96 -14.55 -12.51
CA HIS A 240 11.90 -13.85 -13.24
C HIS A 240 12.15 -12.36 -13.29
N ASP A 241 12.09 -11.80 -14.51
CA ASP A 241 12.05 -10.37 -14.70
C ASP A 241 10.68 -9.79 -14.31
N LEU A 242 10.73 -8.58 -13.78
CA LEU A 242 9.60 -7.79 -13.32
C LEU A 242 9.37 -6.63 -14.29
N ILE A 243 8.20 -6.55 -14.90
CA ILE A 243 7.82 -5.42 -15.77
C ILE A 243 6.91 -4.51 -14.96
N VAL A 244 7.45 -3.38 -14.48
CA VAL A 244 6.68 -2.41 -13.70
C VAL A 244 5.76 -1.63 -14.62
N VAL A 245 4.46 -1.62 -14.33
CA VAL A 245 3.42 -1.00 -15.16
C VAL A 245 2.56 0.03 -14.44
N GLY A 246 2.61 0.08 -13.10
CA GLY A 246 1.89 1.07 -12.31
C GLY A 246 2.48 1.27 -10.92
N ILE A 247 2.15 2.40 -10.32
CA ILE A 247 2.50 2.79 -8.95
C ILE A 247 1.35 3.65 -8.39
N ASP A 248 0.97 3.44 -7.14
CA ASP A 248 0.02 4.29 -6.39
C ASP A 248 -1.27 4.62 -7.16
N GLY A 249 -1.91 3.60 -7.74
CA GLY A 249 -3.15 3.76 -8.52
C GLY A 249 -2.98 4.59 -9.80
N SER A 250 -1.79 4.58 -10.41
CA SER A 250 -1.50 5.27 -11.68
C SER A 250 -0.56 4.46 -12.57
N TYR A 251 -0.81 4.47 -13.88
CA TYR A 251 0.05 3.78 -14.84
C TYR A 251 1.40 4.46 -15.09
N LEU A 252 2.43 3.64 -15.28
CA LEU A 252 3.79 4.04 -15.62
C LEU A 252 4.15 3.66 -17.04
N LYS A 253 5.16 4.35 -17.60
CA LYS A 253 5.86 3.87 -18.81
C LYS A 253 6.52 2.53 -18.47
N PRO A 254 6.12 1.42 -19.11
CA PRO A 254 6.59 0.11 -18.70
C PRO A 254 8.10 -0.02 -18.77
N PHE A 255 8.70 -0.64 -17.75
CA PHE A 255 10.12 -0.93 -17.76
C PHE A 255 10.43 -2.26 -17.05
N THR A 256 11.38 -3.01 -17.61
CA THR A 256 11.79 -4.31 -17.08
C THR A 256 12.95 -4.17 -16.09
N THR A 257 12.90 -4.91 -15.00
CA THR A 257 13.90 -4.91 -13.91
C THR A 257 13.96 -6.28 -13.25
N SER A 258 15.04 -6.60 -12.55
CA SER A 258 15.19 -7.86 -11.81
C SER A 258 14.80 -7.75 -10.33
N TYR A 259 14.53 -6.52 -9.87
CA TYR A 259 14.02 -6.21 -8.54
C TYR A 259 13.23 -4.90 -8.58
N VAL A 260 12.34 -4.71 -7.61
CA VAL A 260 11.66 -3.45 -7.34
C VAL A 260 12.04 -2.93 -5.95
N MET A 261 11.88 -1.62 -5.75
CA MET A 261 12.07 -0.97 -4.46
C MET A 261 10.81 -0.17 -4.12
N LEU A 262 10.19 -0.45 -2.99
CA LEU A 262 9.00 0.27 -2.51
C LEU A 262 9.33 0.99 -1.20
N SER A 263 9.01 2.28 -1.11
CA SER A 263 8.94 2.98 0.17
C SER A 263 7.59 2.70 0.85
N ASN A 264 7.49 2.96 2.15
CA ASN A 264 6.25 2.71 2.89
C ASN A 264 5.09 3.51 2.33
N GLY A 265 3.93 2.84 2.22
CA GLY A 265 2.73 3.42 1.62
C GLY A 265 2.63 3.24 0.11
N GLN A 266 3.74 2.96 -0.58
CA GLN A 266 3.70 2.75 -2.01
C GLN A 266 3.10 1.39 -2.36
N THR A 267 2.41 1.37 -3.50
CA THR A 267 1.99 0.15 -4.19
C THR A 267 2.67 0.06 -5.54
N MET A 268 2.87 -1.15 -6.06
CA MET A 268 3.38 -1.34 -7.43
C MET A 268 2.65 -2.46 -8.14
N ASP A 269 2.30 -2.17 -9.40
CA ASP A 269 1.72 -3.13 -10.33
C ASP A 269 2.83 -3.65 -11.25
N VAL A 270 3.07 -4.97 -11.18
CA VAL A 270 4.21 -5.63 -11.81
C VAL A 270 3.75 -6.84 -12.61
N LEU A 271 4.02 -6.87 -13.91
CA LEU A 271 3.79 -8.06 -14.73
C LEU A 271 4.97 -9.02 -14.63
N VAL A 272 4.66 -10.30 -14.49
CA VAL A 272 5.64 -11.39 -14.42
C VAL A 272 5.29 -12.45 -15.46
N LYS A 273 6.23 -12.72 -16.37
CA LYS A 273 6.10 -13.77 -17.37
C LYS A 273 6.68 -15.07 -16.82
N THR A 274 5.88 -16.14 -16.78
CA THR A 274 6.27 -17.44 -16.24
C THR A 274 6.97 -18.29 -17.31
N ASN A 275 8.16 -17.84 -17.71
CA ASN A 275 8.96 -18.43 -18.79
C ASN A 275 10.13 -19.30 -18.31
N GLN A 276 10.25 -19.54 -17.00
CA GLN A 276 11.31 -20.37 -16.43
C GLN A 276 10.94 -21.85 -16.49
N SER A 277 11.95 -22.72 -16.35
CA SER A 277 11.73 -24.17 -16.23
C SER A 277 10.73 -24.46 -15.11
N PRO A 278 9.75 -25.36 -15.30
CA PRO A 278 8.79 -25.69 -14.25
C PRO A 278 9.50 -26.10 -12.94
N GLY A 279 9.23 -25.35 -11.87
CA GLY A 279 9.93 -25.46 -10.60
C GLY A 279 9.35 -24.55 -9.51
N ARG A 280 10.11 -24.36 -8.44
CA ARG A 280 9.78 -23.45 -7.33
C ARG A 280 10.78 -22.32 -7.24
N TYR A 281 10.27 -21.11 -7.10
CA TYR A 281 11.06 -19.88 -7.13
C TYR A 281 10.65 -19.01 -5.94
N TYR A 282 11.60 -18.57 -5.13
CA TYR A 282 11.30 -17.62 -4.06
C TYR A 282 10.91 -16.28 -4.65
N MET A 283 9.78 -15.76 -4.17
CA MET A 283 9.50 -14.35 -4.09
C MET A 283 10.08 -13.89 -2.76
N ALA A 284 11.09 -13.03 -2.78
CA ALA A 284 11.79 -12.62 -1.57
C ALA A 284 11.93 -11.11 -1.52
N GLY A 285 11.87 -10.57 -0.31
CA GLY A 285 12.20 -9.19 -0.08
C GLY A 285 12.94 -8.98 1.23
N ARG A 286 13.61 -7.83 1.31
CA ARG A 286 14.38 -7.40 2.48
C ARG A 286 14.43 -5.89 2.56
N GLN A 287 14.69 -5.37 3.75
CA GLN A 287 14.85 -3.95 3.97
C GLN A 287 16.02 -3.36 3.18
N TYR A 288 15.79 -2.17 2.63
CA TYR A 288 16.82 -1.23 2.25
C TYR A 288 17.08 -0.26 3.41
N TYR A 289 18.34 -0.17 3.83
CA TYR A 289 18.77 0.58 5.00
C TYR A 289 20.15 1.20 4.74
N THR A 290 20.22 2.52 4.75
CA THR A 290 21.48 3.28 4.55
C THR A 290 21.75 4.28 5.67
N ASP A 291 21.22 4.03 6.86
CA ASP A 291 21.68 4.77 8.03
C ASP A 291 23.18 4.50 8.28
N ASN A 292 23.73 5.18 9.27
CA ASN A 292 25.10 5.05 9.74
C ASN A 292 25.57 3.59 9.74
N LEU A 293 26.69 3.31 9.06
CA LEU A 293 27.29 1.97 8.94
C LEU A 293 27.58 1.30 10.30
N PHE A 294 27.67 2.07 11.39
CA PHE A 294 27.86 1.56 12.74
C PHE A 294 26.55 1.19 13.45
N PHE A 295 25.39 1.59 12.91
CA PHE A 295 24.09 1.19 13.43
C PHE A 295 23.68 -0.16 12.84
N THR A 296 23.54 -1.16 13.71
CA THR A 296 23.21 -2.55 13.32
C THR A 296 21.84 -3.01 13.84
N GLY A 297 21.12 -2.13 14.52
CA GLY A 297 19.83 -2.38 15.16
C GLY A 297 18.65 -2.26 14.19
N TYR A 298 18.63 -3.07 13.14
CA TYR A 298 17.49 -3.18 12.23
C TYR A 298 17.19 -4.64 11.94
N ASP A 299 15.97 -4.93 11.46
CA ASP A 299 15.56 -6.29 11.11
C ASP A 299 16.26 -6.72 9.80
N LYS A 300 17.03 -7.80 9.89
CA LYS A 300 17.82 -8.40 8.80
C LYS A 300 17.18 -9.65 8.21
N THR A 301 15.96 -9.98 8.62
CA THR A 301 15.24 -11.12 8.07
C THR A 301 14.91 -10.87 6.60
N ASN A 302 14.79 -11.95 5.82
CA ASN A 302 14.20 -11.89 4.50
C ASN A 302 12.77 -12.39 4.62
N ALA A 303 11.80 -11.62 4.13
CA ALA A 303 10.46 -12.16 3.93
C ALA A 303 10.47 -13.07 2.70
N SER A 304 9.77 -14.20 2.75
CA SER A 304 9.66 -15.07 1.58
C SER A 304 8.30 -15.70 1.35
N ALA A 305 8.00 -15.89 0.07
CA ALA A 305 6.89 -16.64 -0.46
C ALA A 305 7.38 -17.44 -1.68
N ILE A 306 6.57 -18.37 -2.19
CA ILE A 306 6.97 -19.30 -3.25
C ILE A 306 6.05 -19.14 -4.45
N LEU A 307 6.63 -18.77 -5.60
CA LEU A 307 6.01 -18.96 -6.90
C LEU A 307 6.27 -20.40 -7.35
N GLU A 308 5.20 -21.14 -7.60
CA GLU A 308 5.22 -22.57 -7.88
C GLU A 308 4.55 -22.86 -9.22
N TYR A 309 5.28 -23.43 -10.17
CA TYR A 309 4.71 -23.81 -11.45
C TYR A 309 3.75 -25.00 -11.27
N ARG A 310 2.62 -25.00 -11.97
CA ARG A 310 1.78 -26.18 -12.11
C ARG A 310 2.47 -27.18 -13.05
N GLY A 311 2.55 -28.44 -12.63
CA GLY A 311 3.14 -29.50 -13.45
C GLY A 311 3.87 -30.57 -12.64
N LYS A 312 4.59 -31.44 -13.36
CA LYS A 312 5.41 -32.52 -12.80
C LYS A 312 6.89 -32.12 -12.87
N TYR A 313 7.51 -31.93 -11.72
CA TYR A 313 8.95 -31.75 -11.52
C TYR A 313 9.29 -32.19 -10.10
N ASP A 314 10.58 -32.32 -9.79
CA ASP A 314 11.02 -32.70 -8.46
C ASP A 314 10.68 -31.61 -7.44
N ARG A 315 9.69 -31.89 -6.58
CA ARG A 315 9.25 -31.01 -5.48
C ARG A 315 10.09 -31.17 -4.22
N LEU A 316 11.16 -31.97 -4.24
CA LEU A 316 12.10 -32.08 -3.13
C LEU A 316 13.22 -31.03 -3.22
N SER A 317 13.47 -30.48 -4.41
CA SER A 317 14.50 -29.44 -4.62
C SER A 317 14.12 -28.11 -3.96
N SER A 318 15.04 -27.50 -3.19
CA SER A 318 14.82 -26.19 -2.57
C SER A 318 14.45 -25.14 -3.63
N PRO A 319 13.49 -24.22 -3.35
CA PRO A 319 13.18 -23.15 -4.29
C PRO A 319 14.40 -22.28 -4.58
N PHE A 320 14.54 -21.83 -5.83
CA PHE A 320 15.63 -20.93 -6.23
C PHE A 320 15.49 -19.58 -5.52
N PHE A 321 16.61 -19.01 -5.07
CA PHE A 321 16.64 -17.69 -4.44
C PHE A 321 16.99 -16.60 -5.48
N PRO A 322 16.41 -15.38 -5.40
CA PRO A 322 16.77 -14.30 -6.33
C PRO A 322 18.17 -13.74 -6.03
N GLU A 323 19.16 -14.14 -6.83
CA GLU A 323 20.52 -13.60 -6.77
C GLU A 323 20.57 -12.09 -7.08
N THR A 324 19.54 -11.57 -7.76
CA THR A 324 19.38 -10.16 -8.10
C THR A 324 18.79 -9.31 -6.98
N LEU A 325 18.38 -9.90 -5.85
CA LEU A 325 17.86 -9.14 -4.72
C LEU A 325 19.00 -8.30 -4.10
N PRO A 326 18.93 -6.96 -4.15
CA PRO A 326 20.03 -6.13 -3.69
C PRO A 326 20.37 -6.31 -2.20
N SER A 327 21.60 -5.95 -1.83
CA SER A 327 21.99 -5.92 -0.42
C SER A 327 21.26 -4.81 0.33
N TYR A 328 21.16 -4.93 1.66
CA TYR A 328 20.43 -3.95 2.49
C TYR A 328 21.00 -2.52 2.37
N THR A 329 22.30 -2.36 2.16
CA THR A 329 22.96 -1.04 2.00
C THR A 329 23.15 -0.60 0.55
N ASP A 330 22.55 -1.28 -0.44
CA ASP A 330 22.79 -1.00 -1.86
C ASP A 330 22.07 0.28 -2.34
N TYR A 331 22.71 1.42 -2.05
CA TYR A 331 22.23 2.75 -2.42
C TYR A 331 22.09 2.94 -3.93
N ASP A 332 23.00 2.37 -4.71
CA ASP A 332 23.02 2.53 -6.16
C ASP A 332 21.83 1.82 -6.79
N SER A 333 21.49 0.62 -6.30
CA SER A 333 20.31 -0.11 -6.74
C SER A 333 19.02 0.66 -6.41
N ALA A 334 18.88 1.15 -5.18
CA ALA A 334 17.74 1.98 -4.76
C ALA A 334 17.56 3.21 -5.65
N THR A 335 18.63 3.98 -5.83
CA THR A 335 18.62 5.22 -6.61
C THR A 335 18.36 4.96 -8.09
N ARG A 336 18.96 3.91 -8.66
CA ARG A 336 18.78 3.54 -10.06
C ARG A 336 17.35 3.13 -10.35
N PHE A 337 16.71 2.38 -9.46
CA PHE A 337 15.31 2.00 -9.60
C PHE A 337 14.40 3.24 -9.61
N ARG A 338 14.51 4.11 -8.59
CA ARG A 338 13.69 5.33 -8.46
C ARG A 338 13.74 6.25 -9.67
N LYS A 339 14.92 6.42 -10.28
CA LYS A 339 15.12 7.27 -11.47
C LYS A 339 14.36 6.79 -12.73
N ARG A 340 13.81 5.57 -12.72
CA ARG A 340 13.10 4.99 -13.87
C ARG A 340 11.59 5.27 -13.85
N LEU A 341 11.04 5.69 -12.71
CA LEU A 341 9.62 5.94 -12.54
C LEU A 341 9.20 7.15 -13.39
N LYS A 342 8.28 6.93 -14.33
CA LYS A 342 7.73 7.96 -15.23
C LYS A 342 6.27 7.64 -15.52
N SER A 343 5.36 8.59 -15.31
CA SER A 343 3.95 8.46 -15.69
C SER A 343 3.81 8.04 -17.15
N LEU A 344 2.81 7.17 -17.44
CA LEU A 344 2.58 6.63 -18.78
C LEU A 344 2.48 7.73 -19.85
N ALA A 345 1.68 8.77 -19.57
CA ALA A 345 1.51 9.96 -20.41
C ALA A 345 1.16 9.60 -21.87
N SER A 346 0.14 8.75 -22.05
CA SER A 346 -0.43 8.41 -23.36
C SER A 346 -1.64 9.28 -23.68
N LYS A 347 -2.26 9.07 -24.84
CA LYS A 347 -3.50 9.79 -25.21
C LYS A 347 -4.68 9.37 -24.32
N GLU A 348 -4.74 8.09 -23.97
CA GLU A 348 -5.78 7.48 -23.13
C GLU A 348 -5.52 7.73 -21.63
N HIS A 349 -4.26 7.94 -21.24
CA HIS A 349 -3.84 8.28 -19.88
C HIS A 349 -3.02 9.58 -19.89
N PRO A 350 -3.67 10.74 -20.11
CA PRO A 350 -3.00 12.02 -20.19
C PRO A 350 -2.41 12.42 -18.83
N ILE A 351 -1.39 13.29 -18.87
CA ILE A 351 -0.79 13.89 -17.67
C ILE A 351 -0.85 15.41 -17.78
N ASP A 352 -1.24 16.06 -16.70
CA ASP A 352 -1.23 17.51 -16.58
C ASP A 352 -0.19 17.93 -15.53
N VAL A 353 1.03 18.23 -15.99
CA VAL A 353 2.11 18.69 -15.12
C VAL A 353 1.97 20.21 -14.93
N PRO A 354 1.76 20.72 -13.70
CA PRO A 354 1.61 22.16 -13.48
C PRO A 354 2.84 22.94 -13.96
N ARG A 355 2.65 23.82 -14.95
CA ARG A 355 3.74 24.63 -15.55
C ARG A 355 3.89 26.01 -14.92
N ASN A 356 2.83 26.56 -14.35
CA ASN A 356 2.83 27.86 -13.70
C ASN A 356 2.83 27.68 -12.17
N VAL A 357 4.01 27.77 -11.56
CA VAL A 357 4.16 27.61 -10.11
C VAL A 357 3.84 28.93 -9.42
N THR A 358 2.75 28.97 -8.65
CA THR A 358 2.31 30.18 -7.92
C THR A 358 2.88 30.30 -6.51
N THR A 359 3.31 29.18 -5.93
CA THR A 359 3.83 29.12 -4.55
C THR A 359 4.96 28.11 -4.50
N GLN A 360 6.10 28.53 -3.96
CA GLN A 360 7.26 27.67 -3.74
C GLN A 360 7.42 27.44 -2.24
N MET A 361 7.47 26.18 -1.83
CA MET A 361 7.71 25.78 -0.46
C MET A 361 9.02 25.01 -0.39
N TYR A 362 9.87 25.36 0.56
CA TYR A 362 11.02 24.55 0.95
C TYR A 362 10.68 23.93 2.30
N ILE A 363 10.62 22.60 2.36
CA ILE A 363 10.26 21.85 3.55
C ILE A 363 11.44 20.98 3.96
N THR A 364 12.10 21.31 5.06
CA THR A 364 13.14 20.48 5.66
C THR A 364 12.49 19.41 6.54
N ALA A 365 12.74 18.14 6.26
CA ALA A 365 12.37 17.05 7.15
C ALA A 365 13.59 16.63 7.98
N SER A 366 13.44 16.55 9.31
CA SER A 366 14.52 16.15 10.21
C SER A 366 14.03 15.22 11.31
N MET A 367 14.95 14.36 11.75
CA MET A 367 14.90 13.72 13.06
C MET A 367 15.64 14.61 14.04
N ASP A 368 15.00 14.91 15.16
CA ASP A 368 15.46 15.88 16.14
C ASP A 368 15.57 15.24 17.53
N LYS A 369 16.26 15.90 18.45
CA LYS A 369 16.38 15.46 19.84
C LYS A 369 16.31 16.63 20.81
N ILE A 370 15.55 16.47 21.89
CA ILE A 370 15.61 17.34 23.07
C ILE A 370 16.48 16.65 24.11
N VAL A 371 17.51 17.34 24.59
CA VAL A 371 18.40 16.85 25.64
C VAL A 371 17.93 17.36 26.99
N HIS A 372 17.72 16.43 27.93
CA HIS A 372 17.35 16.71 29.31
C HIS A 372 18.57 16.53 30.21
N ASN A 373 19.00 17.59 30.89
CA ASN A 373 20.13 17.54 31.80
C ASN A 373 19.63 17.32 33.24
N PHE A 374 19.81 16.10 33.74
CA PHE A 374 19.60 15.79 35.15
C PHE A 374 20.92 15.86 35.92
N SER A 375 20.86 16.08 37.23
CA SER A 375 22.05 16.25 38.07
C SER A 375 23.01 15.04 38.05
N ALA A 376 22.51 13.85 37.71
CA ALA A 376 23.27 12.59 37.73
C ALA A 376 23.49 11.96 36.34
N TYR A 377 22.73 12.36 35.31
CA TYR A 377 22.83 11.81 33.97
C TYR A 377 22.20 12.75 32.93
N MET A 378 22.57 12.53 31.66
CA MET A 378 21.94 13.19 30.52
C MET A 378 20.94 12.22 29.89
N ASP A 379 19.74 12.71 29.61
CA ASP A 379 18.72 11.96 28.88
C ASP A 379 18.32 12.69 27.59
N TYR A 380 17.60 12.01 26.71
CA TYR A 380 17.05 12.64 25.51
C TYR A 380 15.68 12.08 25.12
N THR A 381 14.92 12.94 24.46
CA THR A 381 13.65 12.65 23.80
C THR A 381 13.83 12.83 22.30
N LEU A 382 13.48 11.81 21.51
CA LEU A 382 13.45 11.85 20.06
C LEU A 382 12.20 12.55 19.55
N LEU A 383 12.36 13.29 18.47
CA LEU A 383 11.31 14.01 17.77
C LEU A 383 11.55 13.92 16.26
N SER A 384 10.56 14.34 15.50
CA SER A 384 10.71 14.68 14.09
C SER A 384 10.06 16.04 13.83
N SER A 385 10.52 16.72 12.78
CA SER A 385 9.96 17.99 12.39
C SER A 385 9.91 18.20 10.88
N LEU A 386 8.96 19.02 10.47
CA LEU A 386 8.93 19.65 9.16
C LEU A 386 9.15 21.16 9.37
N ASN A 387 10.17 21.73 8.74
CA ASN A 387 10.58 23.13 8.94
C ASN A 387 10.82 23.49 10.42
N ASN A 388 11.45 22.59 11.18
CA ASN A 388 11.73 22.75 12.62
C ASN A 388 10.46 22.93 13.47
N ILE A 389 9.31 22.47 12.97
CA ILE A 389 8.04 22.41 13.70
C ILE A 389 7.71 20.93 13.91
N SER A 390 7.67 20.50 15.17
CA SER A 390 7.22 19.16 15.55
C SER A 390 5.71 19.19 15.81
N TRP A 391 4.97 18.36 15.07
CA TRP A 391 3.52 18.31 15.17
C TRP A 391 3.08 17.64 16.47
N VAL A 392 2.12 18.24 17.15
CA VAL A 392 1.45 17.67 18.32
C VAL A 392 -0.05 17.63 18.01
N ASN A 393 -0.65 16.44 18.15
CA ASN A 393 -2.07 16.27 17.88
C ASN A 393 -2.90 17.21 18.76
N PRO A 394 -3.86 17.95 18.18
CA PRO A 394 -4.78 18.79 18.95
C PRO A 394 -5.80 17.93 19.70
N SER A 395 -6.48 18.53 20.69
CA SER A 395 -7.60 17.89 21.40
C SER A 395 -8.92 17.89 20.62
N THR A 396 -9.02 18.72 19.58
CA THR A 396 -10.12 18.79 18.62
C THR A 396 -9.52 18.62 17.24
N ASP A 397 -10.08 17.77 16.39
CA ASP A 397 -9.51 17.54 15.07
C ASP A 397 -9.51 18.83 14.21
N VAL A 398 -8.49 18.95 13.36
CA VAL A 398 -8.24 20.17 12.58
C VAL A 398 -9.42 20.52 11.67
N LEU A 399 -10.06 19.54 11.05
CA LEU A 399 -11.21 19.74 10.18
C LEU A 399 -12.42 20.27 10.94
N GLN A 400 -12.72 19.71 12.11
CA GLN A 400 -13.77 20.23 12.99
C GLN A 400 -13.45 21.66 13.46
N ALA A 401 -12.20 21.94 13.83
CA ALA A 401 -11.78 23.27 14.24
C ALA A 401 -11.89 24.31 13.11
N TYR A 402 -11.64 23.89 11.86
CA TYR A 402 -11.80 24.73 10.67
C TYR A 402 -13.27 25.02 10.32
N TYR A 403 -14.16 24.06 10.55
CA TYR A 403 -15.57 24.17 10.15
C TYR A 403 -16.46 24.91 11.16
N ARG A 404 -15.98 25.09 12.40
CA ARG A 404 -16.61 25.92 13.43
C ARG A 404 -16.21 27.38 13.25
#